data_AF-A0A0P7UGT3-F1
#
_entry.id   AF-A0A0P7UGT3-F1
#
_cell.length_a   1.000
_cell.length_b   1.000
_cell.length_c   1.000
_cell.angle_alpha   90.00
_cell.angle_beta   90.00
_cell.angle_gamma   90.00
#
_symmetry.space_group_name_H-M   'P 1'
#
loop_
_entity.id
_entity.type
_entity.pdbx_description
1 polymer ?
#
loop_
_entity_poly.entity_id
_entity_poly.type
_entity_poly.pdbx_seq_one_letter_code
_entity_poly.pdbx_strand_id
1 'polypeptide(L)'
;YTSIDCLVVIENVILNKQAIHSVAWHHEGKQFICSHSDGTLTIWNVKSPGKPAQTITPHGKQPKDGKKPEPCKPILKVEYKTTRAGDPFMILSGGLSYDTVGRRPCLTVMHGKSTAVLEMDYPIVDFLTLCETPYPNEEPMEDLEEDSMQESKNLEQ
;
A
#
# COMPACT_ATOMS: atom_id res chain seq x y z
N TYR A 1 -21.30 8.37 4.59
CA TYR A 1 -20.24 9.12 3.91
C TYR A 1 -19.36 8.25 3.00
N THR A 2 -19.12 6.96 3.28
CA THR A 2 -18.20 6.13 2.47
C THR A 2 -18.78 5.52 1.18
N SER A 3 -20.10 5.42 1.04
CA SER A 3 -20.73 4.68 -0.08
C SER A 3 -21.07 5.53 -1.32
N ILE A 4 -21.28 6.85 -1.16
CA ILE A 4 -21.74 7.74 -2.24
C ILE A 4 -20.55 8.43 -2.94
N ASP A 5 -19.49 8.74 -2.21
CA ASP A 5 -18.25 9.27 -2.79
C ASP A 5 -17.52 8.22 -3.66
N CYS A 6 -17.66 6.93 -3.35
CA CYS A 6 -17.19 5.84 -4.21
C CYS A 6 -17.87 5.85 -5.59
N LEU A 7 -19.17 6.12 -5.67
CA LEU A 7 -19.93 6.06 -6.94
C LEU A 7 -19.55 7.16 -7.94
N VAL A 8 -19.40 8.40 -7.47
CA VAL A 8 -19.04 9.57 -8.33
C VAL A 8 -17.62 9.45 -8.88
N VAL A 9 -16.74 8.82 -8.10
CA VAL A 9 -15.34 8.64 -8.48
C VAL A 9 -15.19 7.46 -9.42
N ILE A 10 -15.92 6.36 -9.20
CA ILE A 10 -15.94 5.19 -10.09
C ILE A 10 -16.31 5.62 -11.53
N GLU A 11 -17.27 6.53 -11.75
CA GLU A 11 -17.61 6.99 -13.11
C GLU A 11 -16.42 7.65 -13.85
N ASN A 12 -15.60 8.44 -13.16
CA ASN A 12 -14.41 9.06 -13.76
C ASN A 12 -13.26 8.06 -13.93
N VAL A 13 -13.13 7.08 -13.03
CA VAL A 13 -12.11 6.01 -13.17
C VAL A 13 -12.51 5.01 -14.26
N ILE A 14 -13.80 4.76 -14.52
CA ILE A 14 -14.29 3.91 -15.61
C ILE A 14 -13.95 4.47 -17.00
N LEU A 15 -13.75 5.78 -17.13
CA LEU A 15 -13.25 6.38 -18.38
C LEU A 15 -11.79 6.00 -18.68
N ASN A 16 -11.05 5.48 -17.69
CA ASN A 16 -9.73 4.92 -17.90
C ASN A 16 -9.88 3.56 -18.58
N LYS A 17 -9.28 3.39 -19.76
CA LYS A 17 -9.46 2.20 -20.62
C LYS A 17 -8.93 0.88 -20.03
N GLN A 18 -8.34 0.91 -18.83
CA GLN A 18 -7.70 -0.24 -18.18
C GLN A 18 -8.57 -0.74 -17.04
N ALA A 19 -8.71 -2.07 -16.93
CA ALA A 19 -9.48 -2.66 -15.85
C ALA A 19 -8.75 -2.48 -14.50
N ILE A 20 -9.53 -2.12 -13.49
CA ILE A 20 -9.07 -1.92 -12.12
C ILE A 20 -9.09 -3.26 -11.39
N HIS A 21 -8.03 -3.58 -10.64
CA HIS A 21 -7.97 -4.79 -9.82
C HIS A 21 -8.12 -4.51 -8.32
N SER A 22 -7.60 -3.38 -7.83
CA SER A 22 -7.64 -3.03 -6.41
C SER A 22 -7.70 -1.52 -6.22
N VAL A 23 -8.31 -1.11 -5.11
CA VAL A 23 -8.40 0.29 -4.67
C VAL A 23 -8.00 0.37 -3.20
N ALA A 24 -7.17 1.36 -2.83
CA ALA A 24 -6.81 1.63 -1.44
C ALA A 24 -6.93 3.11 -1.11
N TRP A 25 -7.53 3.40 0.04
CA TRP A 25 -7.78 4.77 0.51
C TRP A 25 -6.62 5.32 1.33
N HIS A 26 -6.32 6.59 1.14
CA HIS A 26 -5.56 7.37 2.10
C HIS A 26 -6.38 7.51 3.39
N HIS A 27 -5.73 7.45 4.56
CA HIS A 27 -6.45 7.52 5.85
C HIS A 27 -7.28 8.81 6.02
N GLU A 28 -6.85 9.93 5.44
CA GLU A 28 -7.64 11.18 5.45
C GLU A 28 -8.87 11.17 4.52
N GLY A 29 -9.04 10.16 3.66
CA GLY A 29 -10.15 10.07 2.71
C GLY A 29 -10.13 11.11 1.58
N LYS A 30 -9.06 11.91 1.45
CA LYS A 30 -8.93 12.93 0.39
C LYS A 30 -8.32 12.39 -0.90
N GLN A 31 -7.68 11.23 -0.80
CA GLN A 31 -6.99 10.56 -1.90
C GLN A 31 -7.21 9.06 -1.84
N PHE A 32 -7.08 8.40 -2.99
CA PHE A 32 -7.03 6.96 -3.09
C PHE A 32 -6.14 6.57 -4.28
N ILE A 33 -5.72 5.31 -4.28
CA ILE A 33 -4.92 4.71 -5.35
C ILE A 33 -5.69 3.55 -5.98
N CYS A 34 -5.58 3.41 -7.30
CA CYS A 34 -6.07 2.25 -8.05
C CYS A 34 -4.90 1.52 -8.70
N SER A 35 -5.01 0.19 -8.79
CA SER A 35 -4.11 -0.65 -9.56
C SER A 35 -4.79 -1.21 -10.81
N HIS A 36 -4.04 -1.34 -11.90
CA HIS A 36 -4.57 -1.60 -13.24
C HIS A 36 -3.98 -2.85 -13.91
N SER A 37 -4.68 -3.37 -14.93
CA SER A 37 -4.26 -4.54 -15.72
C SER A 37 -3.00 -4.31 -16.56
N ASP A 38 -2.65 -3.06 -16.88
CA ASP A 38 -1.43 -2.71 -17.62
C ASP A 38 -0.20 -2.53 -16.73
N GLY A 39 -0.35 -2.81 -15.43
CA GLY A 39 0.71 -2.70 -14.43
C GLY A 39 0.97 -1.27 -13.98
N THR A 40 0.03 -0.35 -14.21
CA THR A 40 0.09 1.02 -13.67
C THR A 40 -0.67 1.16 -12.36
N LEU A 41 -0.31 2.20 -11.61
CA LEU A 41 -1.07 2.74 -10.49
C LEU A 41 -1.54 4.16 -10.84
N THR A 42 -2.75 4.52 -10.43
CA THR A 42 -3.23 5.90 -10.52
C THR A 42 -3.64 6.41 -9.16
N ILE A 43 -3.14 7.58 -8.78
CA ILE A 43 -3.52 8.30 -7.56
C ILE A 43 -4.50 9.40 -7.94
N TRP A 44 -5.57 9.52 -7.17
CA TRP A 44 -6.66 10.46 -7.43
C TRP A 44 -6.95 11.35 -6.24
N ASN A 45 -7.25 12.62 -6.51
CA ASN A 45 -7.76 13.56 -5.52
C ASN A 45 -9.29 13.59 -5.59
N VAL A 46 -9.96 13.34 -4.46
CA VAL A 46 -11.44 13.30 -4.41
C VAL A 46 -12.07 14.63 -4.82
N LYS A 47 -11.45 15.76 -4.44
CA LYS A 47 -11.95 17.11 -4.78
C LYS A 47 -11.66 17.53 -6.22
N SER A 48 -10.88 16.76 -6.98
CA SER A 48 -10.51 17.11 -8.35
C SER A 48 -10.43 15.85 -9.23
N PRO A 49 -11.56 15.17 -9.48
CA PRO A 49 -11.58 13.86 -10.13
C PRO A 49 -11.47 13.92 -11.66
N GLY A 50 -11.26 15.11 -12.27
CA GLY A 50 -11.22 15.24 -13.73
C GLY A 50 -10.00 14.58 -14.40
N LYS A 51 -8.95 14.26 -13.65
CA LYS A 51 -7.80 13.46 -14.10
C LYS A 51 -7.04 12.88 -12.90
N PRO A 52 -6.26 11.80 -13.08
CA PRO A 52 -5.36 11.33 -12.04
C PRO A 52 -4.41 12.44 -11.60
N ALA A 53 -4.16 12.52 -10.30
CA ALA A 53 -3.11 13.36 -9.73
C ALA A 53 -1.73 12.86 -10.16
N GLN A 54 -1.58 11.53 -10.22
CA GLN A 54 -0.35 10.88 -10.65
C GLN A 54 -0.67 9.53 -11.29
N THR A 55 0.12 9.16 -12.30
CA THR A 55 0.20 7.79 -12.83
C THR A 55 1.61 7.28 -12.62
N ILE A 56 1.74 6.07 -12.07
CA ILE A 56 3.01 5.43 -11.72
C ILE A 56 3.08 4.10 -12.45
N THR A 57 4.23 3.76 -13.02
CA THR A 57 4.49 2.43 -13.60
C THR A 57 5.67 1.82 -12.84
N PRO A 58 5.43 1.12 -11.71
CA PRO A 58 6.48 0.74 -10.76
C PRO A 58 7.66 -0.02 -11.38
N HIS A 59 7.36 -0.89 -12.35
CA HIS A 59 8.35 -1.72 -13.05
C HIS A 59 8.48 -1.40 -14.54
N GLY A 60 7.80 -0.34 -15.00
CA GLY A 60 7.83 0.04 -16.40
C GLY A 60 9.13 0.75 -16.73
N LYS A 61 9.70 0.44 -17.90
CA LYS A 61 10.82 1.22 -18.42
C LYS A 61 10.32 2.62 -18.74
N GLN A 62 11.07 3.63 -18.28
CA GLN A 62 10.88 5.00 -18.71
C GLN A 62 10.94 5.07 -20.25
N PRO A 63 9.98 5.73 -20.90
CA PRO A 63 10.05 6.06 -22.31
C PRO A 63 11.42 6.60 -22.72
N LYS A 64 12.18 5.83 -23.49
CA LYS A 64 13.25 6.40 -24.30
C LYS A 64 12.61 6.85 -25.62
N ASP A 65 12.91 8.08 -26.03
CA ASP A 65 12.52 8.63 -27.34
C ASP A 65 11.01 8.79 -27.57
N GLY A 66 10.23 9.11 -26.53
CA GLY A 66 8.80 9.41 -26.66
C GLY A 66 7.90 8.20 -26.97
N LYS A 67 8.44 6.97 -26.90
CA LYS A 67 7.65 5.74 -27.02
C LYS A 67 6.78 5.53 -25.78
N LYS A 68 5.60 4.91 -25.93
CA LYS A 68 4.78 4.53 -24.77
C LYS A 68 5.58 3.57 -23.85
N PRO A 69 5.41 3.67 -22.52
CA PRO A 69 5.99 2.70 -21.59
C PRO A 69 5.63 1.28 -21.99
N GLU A 70 6.56 0.36 -21.82
CA GLU A 70 6.31 -1.07 -22.05
C GLU A 70 5.21 -1.54 -21.08
N PRO A 71 4.12 -2.17 -21.57
CA PRO A 71 3.08 -2.67 -20.69
C PRO A 71 3.66 -3.70 -19.72
N CYS A 72 3.19 -3.68 -18.48
CA CYS A 72 3.58 -4.64 -17.47
C CYS A 72 2.42 -5.60 -17.19
N LYS A 73 2.70 -6.69 -16.46
CA LYS A 73 1.68 -7.60 -15.94
C LYS A 73 0.74 -6.83 -14.98
N PRO A 74 -0.51 -7.30 -14.78
CA PRO A 74 -1.44 -6.66 -13.85
C PRO A 74 -0.87 -6.47 -12.45
N ILE A 75 -1.22 -5.35 -11.81
CA ILE A 75 -1.05 -5.17 -10.36
C ILE A 75 -2.36 -5.61 -9.69
N LEU A 76 -2.32 -6.75 -9.00
CA LEU A 76 -3.52 -7.44 -8.52
C LEU A 76 -4.04 -6.88 -7.20
N LYS A 77 -3.14 -6.47 -6.31
CA LYS A 77 -3.48 -5.80 -5.05
C LYS A 77 -2.54 -4.63 -4.81
N VAL A 78 -3.10 -3.56 -4.25
CA VAL A 78 -2.35 -2.42 -3.73
C VAL A 78 -2.85 -2.05 -2.34
N GLU A 79 -1.94 -1.83 -1.40
CA GLU A 79 -2.19 -1.15 -0.14
C GLU A 79 -1.48 0.20 -0.11
N TYR A 80 -2.15 1.19 0.50
CA TYR A 80 -1.65 2.55 0.64
C TYR A 80 -1.63 2.92 2.12
N LYS A 81 -0.44 3.00 2.71
CA LYS A 81 -0.25 3.22 4.15
C LYS A 81 0.54 4.50 4.36
N THR A 82 0.00 5.42 5.15
CA THR A 82 0.67 6.69 5.42
C THR A 82 1.52 6.61 6.67
N THR A 83 2.47 7.54 6.75
CA THR A 83 3.31 7.74 7.93
C THR A 83 3.04 9.13 8.51
N ARG A 84 3.35 9.34 9.80
CA ARG A 84 3.13 10.63 10.46
C ARG A 84 3.99 11.76 9.89
N ALA A 85 5.17 11.44 9.35
CA ALA A 85 6.16 12.42 8.92
C ALA A 85 6.98 11.90 7.72
N GLY A 86 6.32 11.57 6.62
CA GLY A 86 7.04 11.10 5.44
C GLY A 86 6.15 10.75 4.27
N ASP A 87 6.80 10.21 3.26
CA ASP A 87 6.13 9.65 2.11
C ASP A 87 5.25 8.46 2.55
N PRO A 88 4.15 8.19 1.83
CA PRO A 88 3.36 7.00 2.07
C PRO A 88 4.10 5.75 1.55
N PHE A 89 3.81 4.61 2.16
CA PHE A 89 4.12 3.30 1.62
C PHE A 89 3.06 2.87 0.61
N MET A 90 3.50 2.44 -0.56
CA MET A 90 2.69 1.70 -1.52
C MET A 90 3.22 0.27 -1.58
N ILE A 91 2.37 -0.68 -1.20
CA ILE A 91 2.70 -2.10 -1.19
C ILE A 91 1.85 -2.78 -2.25
N LEU A 92 2.44 -3.56 -3.14
CA LEU A 92 1.73 -4.14 -4.28
C LEU A 92 2.20 -5.55 -4.64
N SER A 93 1.28 -6.34 -5.19
CA SER A 93 1.55 -7.65 -5.79
C SER A 93 1.39 -7.59 -7.31
N GLY A 94 2.33 -8.21 -8.04
CA GLY A 94 2.35 -8.19 -9.50
C GLY A 94 3.02 -6.95 -10.08
N GLY A 95 2.57 -6.49 -11.25
CA GLY A 95 3.12 -5.29 -11.90
C GLY A 95 4.44 -5.46 -12.65
N LEU A 96 5.04 -6.65 -12.66
CA LEU A 96 6.33 -6.89 -13.33
C LEU A 96 6.23 -6.76 -14.85
N SER A 97 7.28 -6.28 -15.50
CA SER A 97 7.39 -6.25 -16.96
C SER A 97 7.24 -7.64 -17.59
N TYR A 98 6.71 -7.71 -18.83
CA TYR A 98 6.57 -8.99 -19.54
C TYR A 98 7.92 -9.60 -19.99
N ASP A 99 8.97 -8.79 -20.13
CA ASP A 99 10.33 -9.26 -20.45
C ASP A 99 11.04 -9.98 -19.30
N THR A 100 10.41 -10.06 -18.12
CA THR A 100 10.94 -10.73 -16.93
C THR A 100 10.76 -12.25 -16.99
N VAL A 101 11.09 -12.88 -18.11
CA VAL A 101 11.00 -14.35 -18.27
C VAL A 101 11.76 -15.03 -17.13
N GLY A 102 11.05 -15.87 -16.36
CA GLY A 102 11.61 -16.62 -15.24
C GLY A 102 11.66 -15.88 -13.89
N ARG A 103 11.20 -14.63 -13.78
CA ARG A 103 11.08 -14.00 -12.45
C ARG A 103 9.94 -14.62 -11.64
N ARG A 104 10.28 -14.87 -10.39
CA ARG A 104 9.37 -15.28 -9.32
C ARG A 104 8.27 -14.21 -9.09
N PRO A 105 7.07 -14.60 -8.61
CA PRO A 105 6.10 -13.66 -8.07
C PRO A 105 6.77 -12.71 -7.07
N CYS A 106 6.35 -11.45 -7.02
CA CYS A 106 6.98 -10.48 -6.14
C CYS A 106 5.98 -9.62 -5.39
N LEU A 107 6.38 -9.24 -4.17
CA LEU A 107 5.78 -8.16 -3.40
C LEU A 107 6.70 -6.95 -3.55
N THR A 108 6.17 -5.83 -4.01
CA THR A 108 6.94 -4.58 -4.15
C THR A 108 6.50 -3.59 -3.08
N VAL A 109 7.47 -2.97 -2.41
CA VAL A 109 7.26 -1.90 -1.44
C VAL A 109 7.94 -0.64 -1.97
N MET A 110 7.15 0.42 -2.18
CA MET A 110 7.64 1.74 -2.57
C MET A 110 7.45 2.71 -1.42
N HIS A 111 8.48 3.52 -1.15
CA HIS A 111 8.45 4.57 -0.14
C HIS A 111 9.33 5.74 -0.62
N GLY A 112 8.69 6.86 -0.97
CA GLY A 112 9.35 7.98 -1.62
C GLY A 112 10.01 7.56 -2.94
N LYS A 113 11.34 7.72 -3.03
CA LYS A 113 12.13 7.30 -4.20
C LYS A 113 12.66 5.88 -4.10
N SER A 114 12.52 5.24 -2.94
CA SER A 114 13.04 3.89 -2.68
C SER A 114 12.02 2.85 -3.10
N THR A 115 12.50 1.81 -3.78
CA THR A 115 11.68 0.65 -4.18
C THR A 115 12.41 -0.62 -3.78
N ALA A 116 11.76 -1.46 -2.98
CA ALA A 116 12.22 -2.80 -2.63
C ALA A 116 11.31 -3.84 -3.29
N VAL A 117 11.91 -4.87 -3.87
CA VAL A 117 11.18 -5.97 -4.53
C VAL A 117 11.55 -7.27 -3.82
N LEU A 118 10.57 -7.88 -3.17
CA LEU A 118 10.72 -9.14 -2.46
C LEU A 118 10.23 -10.26 -3.37
N GLU A 119 11.14 -11.15 -3.77
CA GLU A 119 10.81 -12.31 -4.58
C GLU A 119 10.24 -13.43 -3.71
N MET A 120 9.19 -14.08 -4.19
CA MET A 120 8.48 -15.16 -3.50
C MET A 120 8.60 -16.45 -4.28
N ASP A 121 8.81 -17.59 -3.61
CA ASP A 121 8.89 -18.88 -4.31
C ASP A 121 7.54 -19.35 -4.90
N TYR A 122 6.44 -18.82 -4.36
CA TYR A 122 5.08 -19.18 -4.76
C TYR A 122 4.21 -17.94 -5.04
N PRO A 123 3.11 -18.09 -5.80
CA PRO A 123 2.17 -16.99 -6.03
C PRO A 123 1.64 -16.39 -4.73
N ILE A 124 1.60 -15.06 -4.67
CA ILE A 124 1.01 -14.33 -3.56
C ILE A 124 -0.51 -14.44 -3.70
N VAL A 125 -1.16 -15.08 -2.73
CA VAL A 125 -2.62 -15.14 -2.66
C VAL A 125 -3.17 -13.82 -2.11
N ASP A 126 -2.62 -13.37 -0.98
CA ASP A 126 -2.95 -12.10 -0.37
C ASP A 126 -1.81 -11.59 0.52
N PHE A 127 -1.84 -10.31 0.87
CA PHE A 127 -0.98 -9.71 1.89
C PHE A 127 -1.74 -8.65 2.70
N LEU A 128 -1.32 -8.42 3.94
CA LEU A 128 -1.82 -7.30 4.75
C LEU A 128 -0.65 -6.61 5.44
N THR A 129 -0.71 -5.29 5.54
CA THR A 129 0.29 -4.52 6.28
C THR A 129 -0.22 -4.26 7.70
N LEU A 130 0.59 -4.63 8.69
CA LEU A 130 0.36 -4.27 10.08
C LEU A 130 0.86 -2.83 10.31
N CYS A 131 -0.03 -1.98 10.81
CA CYS A 131 0.32 -0.62 11.22
C CYS A 131 0.55 -0.60 12.73
N GLU A 132 1.38 0.33 13.20
CA GLU A 132 1.51 0.59 14.63
C GLU A 132 0.15 0.86 15.26
N THR A 133 -0.06 0.30 16.44
CA THR A 133 -1.27 0.54 17.23
C THR A 133 -1.20 1.95 17.85
N PRO A 134 -2.29 2.73 17.81
CA PRO A 134 -2.35 4.02 18.50
C PRO A 134 -2.47 3.86 20.03
N TYR A 135 -2.69 2.63 20.52
CA TYR A 135 -2.75 2.33 21.94
C TYR A 135 -1.32 2.12 22.46
N PRO A 136 -0.87 2.94 23.44
CA PRO A 136 0.35 2.64 24.16
C PRO A 136 0.15 1.31 24.89
N ASN A 137 1.11 0.40 24.77
CA ASN A 137 1.21 -0.73 25.69
C ASN A 137 1.70 -0.15 27.03
N GLU A 138 0.79 0.40 27.83
CA GLU A 138 1.07 0.74 29.22
C GLU A 138 1.06 -0.55 30.03
N GLU A 139 2.19 -1.25 30.04
CA GLU A 139 2.56 -2.03 31.22
C GLU A 139 3.89 -1.49 31.73
N PRO A 140 3.88 -0.70 32.81
CA PRO A 140 5.10 -0.44 33.57
C PRO A 140 5.55 -1.78 34.16
N MET A 141 6.63 -2.33 33.64
CA MET A 141 7.30 -3.51 34.21
C MET A 141 7.81 -3.23 35.64
N GLU A 142 7.86 -1.96 36.05
CA GLU A 142 8.30 -1.50 37.37
C GLU A 142 7.25 -1.76 38.47
N ASP A 143 5.95 -1.73 38.16
CA ASP A 143 4.89 -1.91 39.18
C ASP A 143 4.71 -3.38 39.61
N LEU A 144 5.09 -4.34 38.76
CA LEU A 144 4.99 -5.77 39.05
C LEU A 144 6.13 -6.28 39.95
N GLU A 145 7.31 -5.67 39.90
CA GLU A 145 8.42 -6.03 40.78
C GLU A 145 8.21 -5.48 42.20
N GLU A 146 7.70 -4.26 42.35
CA GLU A 146 7.39 -3.68 43.67
C GLU A 146 6.26 -4.44 44.39
N ASP A 147 5.19 -4.82 43.68
CA ASP A 147 4.10 -5.63 44.27
C ASP A 147 4.60 -7.01 44.71
N SER A 148 5.49 -7.66 43.94
CA SER A 148 6.08 -8.95 44.33
C SER A 148 7.00 -8.86 45.56
N MET A 149 7.72 -7.74 45.72
CA MET A 149 8.56 -7.47 46.90
C MET A 149 7.74 -7.12 48.13
N GLN A 150 6.54 -6.56 47.95
CA GLN A 150 5.67 -6.18 49.05
C GLN A 150 4.85 -7.37 49.57
N GLU A 151 4.37 -8.26 48.68
CA GLU A 151 3.73 -9.52 49.09
C GLU A 151 4.69 -10.45 49.85
N SER A 152 5.95 -10.55 49.39
CA SER A 152 6.95 -11.38 50.07
C SER A 152 7.29 -10.88 51.47
N LYS A 153 7.31 -9.56 51.70
CA LYS A 153 7.49 -8.98 53.05
C LYS A 153 6.29 -9.19 53.97
N ASN A 154 5.06 -9.25 53.42
CA ASN A 154 3.85 -9.49 54.21
C ASN A 154 3.68 -10.96 54.62
N LEU A 155 4.30 -11.91 53.92
CA LEU A 155 4.32 -13.32 54.32
C LEU A 155 5.34 -13.63 55.42
N GLU A 156 6.33 -12.75 55.64
CA GLU A 156 7.38 -12.91 56.67
C GLU A 156 7.06 -12.23 58.01
N GLN A 157 5.85 -11.66 58.18
CA GLN A 157 5.32 -11.16 59.48
C GLN A 157 4.25 -12.09 60.04
#